data_AF-A0A7C6WSR7-F1
#
_entry.id   AF-A0A7C6WSR7-F1
#
_cell.length_a   1.000
_cell.length_b   1.000
_cell.length_c   1.000
_cell.angle_alpha   90.00
_cell.angle_beta   90.00
_cell.angle_gamma   90.00
#
_symmetry.space_group_name_H-M   'P 1'
#
loop_
_entity.id
_entity.type
_entity.pdbx_description
1 polymer ?
#
loop_
_entity_poly.entity_id
_entity_poly.type
_entity_poly.pdbx_seq_one_letter_code
_entity_poly.pdbx_strand_id
1 'polypeptide(L)'
;MRLGALEAGGTKMVMGIADENMNILRNTTCSTRLPVETMQDIIAFFAKEPIDALGIASFGPVNLDPASETYGSITNSPKLAWRNFPMLKTLSEALNVPIVIDTDVNAAALAEATMGAAKGLRDCIYFTVGTGIGAGLLS
;
A
#
# COMPACT_ATOMS: atom_id res chain seq x y z
N MET A 1 -13.86 -5.95 12.54
CA MET A 1 -12.42 -5.97 12.22
C MET A 1 -12.02 -4.58 11.78
N ARG A 2 -10.89 -4.06 12.24
CA ARG A 2 -10.30 -2.81 11.76
C ARG A 2 -9.19 -3.11 10.77
N LEU A 3 -9.37 -2.68 9.53
CA LEU A 3 -8.39 -2.88 8.46
C LEU A 3 -7.63 -1.58 8.23
N GLY A 4 -6.31 -1.63 8.35
CA GLY A 4 -5.43 -0.54 7.93
C GLY A 4 -5.21 -0.57 6.42
N ALA A 5 -5.15 0.60 5.81
CA ALA A 5 -4.75 0.79 4.43
C ALA A 5 -3.63 1.83 4.35
N LEU A 6 -2.59 1.54 3.57
CA LEU A 6 -1.53 2.48 3.22
C LEU A 6 -1.41 2.54 1.69
N GLU A 7 -1.77 3.67 1.10
CA GLU A 7 -1.41 4.00 -0.27
C GLU A 7 -0.09 4.76 -0.25
N ALA A 8 1.00 4.07 -0.57
CA ALA A 8 2.32 4.66 -0.65
C ALA A 8 2.53 5.28 -2.03
N GLY A 9 2.53 6.62 -2.08
CA GLY A 9 2.83 7.40 -3.26
C GLY A 9 4.20 8.08 -3.20
N GLY A 10 4.73 8.45 -4.37
CA GLY A 10 6.02 9.14 -4.46
C GLY A 10 6.03 10.49 -3.73
N THR A 11 4.92 11.22 -3.70
CA THR A 11 4.84 12.56 -3.09
C THR A 11 4.10 12.57 -1.76
N LYS A 12 3.11 11.70 -1.61
CA LYS A 12 2.19 11.65 -0.48
C LYS A 12 1.94 10.20 -0.09
N MET A 13 1.86 9.94 1.20
CA MET A 13 1.34 8.70 1.76
C MET A 13 -0.11 8.95 2.21
N VAL A 14 -1.03 8.05 1.86
CA VAL A 14 -2.41 8.07 2.38
C VAL A 14 -2.58 6.90 3.32
N MET A 15 -3.03 7.16 4.54
CA MET A 15 -3.31 6.12 5.52
C MET A 15 -4.79 6.14 5.86
N GLY A 16 -5.40 4.98 5.94
CA GLY A 16 -6.82 4.80 6.24
C GLY A 16 -7.04 3.67 7.23
N ILE A 17 -8.14 3.77 7.97
CA ILE A 17 -8.69 2.68 8.78
C ILE A 17 -10.13 2.47 8.31
N ALA A 18 -10.46 1.25 7.92
CA ALA A 18 -11.79 0.84 7.51
C ALA A 18 -12.32 -0.30 8.40
N ASP A 19 -13.64 -0.49 8.41
CA ASP A 19 -14.25 -1.69 8.98
C ASP A 19 -14.26 -2.87 7.98
N GLU A 20 -14.75 -4.04 8.40
CA GLU A 20 -14.89 -5.22 7.55
C GLU A 20 -15.79 -5.04 6.32
N ASN A 21 -16.64 -4.01 6.32
CA ASN A 21 -17.53 -3.67 5.21
C ASN A 21 -16.91 -2.59 4.29
N MET A 22 -15.62 -2.28 4.48
CA MET A 22 -14.87 -1.26 3.76
C MET A 22 -15.38 0.17 3.97
N ASN A 23 -16.10 0.43 5.07
CA ASN A 23 -16.45 1.81 5.45
C ASN A 23 -15.22 2.49 6.05
N ILE A 24 -14.82 3.64 5.49
CA ILE A 24 -13.69 4.42 6.00
C ILE A 24 -14.09 5.08 7.33
N LEU A 25 -13.43 4.66 8.41
CA LEU A 25 -13.61 5.21 9.75
C LEU A 25 -12.73 6.43 9.98
N ARG A 26 -11.48 6.36 9.49
CA ARG A 26 -10.47 7.41 9.58
C ARG A 26 -9.56 7.39 8.37
N ASN A 27 -9.06 8.57 8.00
CA ASN A 27 -7.95 8.70 7.07
C ASN A 27 -7.12 9.93 7.41
N THR A 28 -5.87 9.92 6.95
CA THR A 28 -5.02 11.09 6.96
C THR A 28 -3.92 10.92 5.91
N THR A 29 -3.08 11.95 5.75
CA THR A 29 -1.99 11.94 4.79
C THR A 29 -0.74 12.54 5.39
N CYS A 30 0.42 12.10 4.93
CA CYS A 30 1.71 12.75 5.22
C CYS A 30 2.55 12.84 3.94
N SER A 31 3.53 13.74 3.95
CA SER A 31 4.46 13.89 2.81
C SER A 31 5.47 12.74 2.77
N THR A 32 5.75 12.23 1.58
CA THR A 32 6.80 11.22 1.36
C THR A 32 8.18 11.85 1.47
N ARG A 33 8.83 11.70 2.63
CA ARG A 33 10.15 12.24 3.00
C ARG A 33 11.22 11.13 2.96
N LEU A 34 12.22 11.18 3.84
CA LEU A 34 13.12 10.05 4.06
C LEU A 34 12.34 8.88 4.68
N PRO A 35 12.67 7.62 4.35
CA PRO A 35 11.89 6.47 4.80
C PRO A 35 11.71 6.41 6.32
N VAL A 36 12.78 6.64 7.09
CA VAL A 36 12.72 6.59 8.56
C VAL A 36 11.70 7.59 9.12
N GLU A 37 11.70 8.82 8.60
CA GLU A 37 10.79 9.87 9.05
C GLU A 37 9.34 9.58 8.63
N THR A 38 9.14 9.10 7.39
CA THR A 38 7.81 8.76 6.89
C THR A 38 7.22 7.55 7.60
N MET A 39 8.04 6.54 7.92
CA MET A 39 7.60 5.37 8.71
C MET A 39 7.18 5.77 10.12
N GLN A 40 7.85 6.74 10.76
CA GLN A 40 7.44 7.24 12.07
C GLN A 40 6.02 7.82 12.04
N ASP A 41 5.68 8.60 11.01
CA ASP A 41 4.33 9.17 10.86
C ASP A 41 3.28 8.06 10.65
N ILE A 42 3.59 7.06 9.82
CA ILE A 42 2.70 5.93 9.53
C ILE A 42 2.47 5.08 10.78
N ILE A 43 3.53 4.72 11.50
CA ILE A 43 3.45 3.93 12.72
C ILE A 43 2.68 4.70 13.79
N ALA A 44 2.95 6.00 13.95
CA ALA A 44 2.24 6.83 14.92
C ALA A 44 0.73 6.94 14.64
N PHE A 45 0.32 6.91 13.37
CA PHE A 45 -1.09 6.87 13.00
C PHE A 45 -1.76 5.57 13.45
N PHE A 46 -1.20 4.41 13.07
CA PHE A 46 -1.78 3.11 13.42
C PHE A 46 -1.61 2.73 14.92
N ALA A 47 -0.65 3.32 15.63
CA ALA A 47 -0.51 3.12 17.08
C ALA A 47 -1.63 3.79 17.90
N LYS A 48 -2.22 4.88 17.39
CA LYS A 48 -3.34 5.58 18.07
C LYS A 48 -4.66 4.83 17.96
N GLU A 49 -4.85 4.13 16.85
CA GLU A 49 -6.05 3.35 16.57
C GLU A 49 -5.65 1.95 16.06
N PRO A 50 -5.49 0.97 16.96
CA PRO A 50 -5.03 -0.37 16.60
C PRO A 50 -5.90 -1.01 15.51
N ILE A 51 -5.22 -1.60 14.53
CA ILE A 51 -5.78 -2.35 13.41
C ILE A 51 -5.54 -3.84 13.61
N ASP A 52 -6.33 -4.68 12.93
CA ASP A 52 -6.20 -6.14 12.94
C ASP A 52 -5.29 -6.65 11.80
N ALA A 53 -5.17 -5.90 10.70
CA ALA A 53 -4.30 -6.18 9.55
C ALA A 53 -4.04 -4.91 8.74
N LEU A 54 -2.95 -4.87 7.95
CA LEU A 54 -2.60 -3.75 7.06
C LEU A 54 -2.42 -4.21 5.61
N GLY A 55 -3.11 -3.54 4.67
CA GLY A 55 -2.82 -3.63 3.24
C GLY A 55 -2.00 -2.43 2.76
N ILE A 56 -0.94 -2.68 1.99
CA ILE A 56 -0.09 -1.64 1.40
C ILE A 56 -0.22 -1.67 -0.13
N ALA A 57 -0.57 -0.54 -0.71
CA ALA A 57 -0.60 -0.28 -2.14
C ALA A 57 0.55 0.68 -2.47
N SER A 58 1.65 0.19 -3.03
CA SER A 58 2.87 0.98 -3.19
C SER A 58 3.17 1.36 -4.63
N PHE A 59 3.69 2.57 -4.83
CA PHE A 59 4.38 2.92 -6.05
C PHE A 59 5.58 1.98 -6.27
N GLY A 60 5.82 1.67 -7.55
CA GLY A 60 6.78 0.65 -7.93
C GLY A 60 8.06 1.18 -8.64
N PRO A 61 8.87 0.24 -9.15
CA PRO A 61 8.68 -1.22 -9.05
C PRO A 61 8.88 -1.74 -7.62
N VAL A 62 8.04 -2.70 -7.18
CA VAL A 62 8.11 -3.34 -5.85
C VAL A 62 8.54 -4.79 -6.02
N ASN A 63 9.41 -5.29 -5.12
CA ASN A 63 9.69 -6.72 -5.06
C ASN A 63 8.52 -7.47 -4.41
N LEU A 64 7.73 -8.17 -5.22
CA LEU A 64 6.55 -8.91 -4.76
C LEU A 64 6.77 -10.41 -4.63
N ASP A 65 8.00 -10.90 -4.77
CA ASP A 65 8.33 -12.31 -4.52
C ASP A 65 8.38 -12.59 -3.02
N PRO A 66 7.44 -13.36 -2.43
CA PRO A 66 7.44 -13.64 -0.99
C PRO A 66 8.63 -14.47 -0.51
N ALA A 67 9.35 -15.15 -1.42
CA ALA A 67 10.57 -15.90 -1.09
C ALA A 67 11.83 -15.02 -1.04
N SER A 68 11.75 -13.77 -1.50
CA SER A 68 12.87 -12.83 -1.52
C SER A 68 13.14 -12.24 -0.14
N GLU A 69 14.42 -12.14 0.24
CA GLU A 69 14.86 -11.40 1.44
C GLU A 69 14.46 -9.92 1.44
N THR A 70 14.17 -9.37 0.26
CA THR A 70 13.77 -7.96 0.05
C THR A 70 12.29 -7.82 -0.33
N TYR A 71 11.46 -8.85 -0.09
CA TYR A 71 10.01 -8.79 -0.30
C TYR A 71 9.40 -7.52 0.31
N GLY A 72 8.59 -6.82 -0.48
CA GLY A 72 7.95 -5.56 -0.10
C GLY A 72 8.84 -4.32 -0.11
N SER A 73 10.03 -4.40 -0.70
CA SER A 73 10.91 -3.25 -0.93
C SER A 73 10.69 -2.64 -2.32
N ILE A 74 10.79 -1.32 -2.42
CA ILE A 74 10.80 -0.60 -3.70
C ILE A 74 12.19 -0.76 -4.33
N THR A 75 12.30 -1.24 -5.57
CA THR A 75 13.61 -1.63 -6.15
C THR A 75 14.26 -0.51 -6.96
N ASN A 76 13.55 0.05 -7.95
CA ASN A 76 14.10 1.05 -8.86
C ASN A 76 13.26 2.33 -8.89
N SER A 77 13.62 3.31 -8.06
CA SER A 77 12.91 4.60 -7.97
C SER A 77 13.86 5.79 -8.11
N PRO A 78 13.47 6.94 -8.71
CA PRO A 78 14.27 8.16 -8.63
C PRO A 78 14.47 8.64 -7.17
N LYS A 79 13.64 8.18 -6.22
CA LYS A 79 13.82 8.42 -4.78
C LYS A 79 14.83 7.46 -4.19
N LEU A 80 16.12 7.80 -4.30
CA LEU A 80 17.24 6.92 -3.93
C LEU A 80 17.14 6.35 -2.51
N ALA A 81 16.70 7.15 -1.54
CA ALA A 81 16.56 6.70 -0.15
C ALA A 81 15.51 5.58 0.03
N TRP A 82 14.53 5.48 -0.87
CA TRP A 82 13.49 4.45 -0.84
C TRP A 82 13.88 3.16 -1.56
N ARG A 83 14.96 3.17 -2.36
CA ARG A 83 15.43 1.96 -3.03
C ARG A 83 15.91 0.95 -2.00
N ASN A 84 15.40 -0.27 -2.08
CA ASN A 84 15.69 -1.39 -1.19
C ASN A 84 15.47 -1.08 0.30
N PHE A 85 14.71 -0.02 0.61
CA PHE A 85 14.29 0.23 1.99
C PHE A 85 13.30 -0.86 2.41
N PRO A 86 13.50 -1.54 3.55
CA PRO A 86 12.70 -2.70 3.95
C PRO A 86 11.36 -2.26 4.56
N MET A 87 10.48 -1.63 3.75
CA MET A 87 9.23 -1.01 4.21
C MET A 87 8.29 -2.02 4.87
N LEU A 88 8.00 -3.13 4.19
CA LEU A 88 7.13 -4.18 4.72
C LEU A 88 7.65 -4.72 6.05
N LYS A 89 8.95 -5.03 6.13
CA LYS A 89 9.60 -5.53 7.35
C LYS A 89 9.53 -4.51 8.49
N THR A 90 9.86 -3.24 8.21
CA THR A 90 9.83 -2.15 9.20
C THR A 90 8.43 -1.99 9.81
N LEU A 91 7.38 -2.03 8.97
CA LEU A 91 6.00 -1.94 9.45
C LEU A 91 5.56 -3.21 10.19
N SER A 92 6.00 -4.39 9.73
CA SER A 92 5.67 -5.67 10.37
C SER A 92 6.23 -5.76 11.78
N GLU A 93 7.49 -5.36 11.97
CA GLU A 93 8.14 -5.30 13.28
C GLU A 93 7.49 -4.28 14.22
N ALA A 94 7.03 -3.15 13.69
CA ALA A 94 6.45 -2.07 14.49
C ALA A 94 4.98 -2.29 14.88
N LEU A 95 4.17 -2.86 13.98
CA LEU A 95 2.72 -2.98 14.17
C LEU A 95 2.30 -4.35 14.71
N ASN A 96 3.11 -5.40 14.49
CA ASN A 96 2.85 -6.75 14.96
C ASN A 96 1.45 -7.29 14.56
N VAL A 97 1.03 -7.00 13.33
CA VAL A 97 -0.21 -7.49 12.70
C VAL A 97 0.13 -8.10 11.34
N PRO A 98 -0.74 -8.93 10.74
CA PRO A 98 -0.57 -9.36 9.35
C PRO A 98 -0.50 -8.15 8.40
N ILE A 99 0.53 -8.12 7.56
CA ILE A 99 0.73 -7.06 6.56
C ILE A 99 0.97 -7.70 5.20
N VAL A 100 0.26 -7.20 4.19
CA VAL A 100 0.47 -7.56 2.78
C VAL A 100 0.78 -6.30 1.97
N ILE A 101 1.55 -6.47 0.91
CA ILE A 101 1.91 -5.38 0.01
C ILE A 101 1.71 -5.82 -1.43
N ASP A 102 1.20 -4.88 -2.23
CA ASP A 102 1.13 -4.97 -3.68
C ASP A 102 1.42 -3.59 -4.30
N THR A 103 1.42 -3.51 -5.63
CA THR A 103 1.46 -2.25 -6.35
C THR A 103 0.17 -1.45 -6.20
N ASP A 104 0.28 -0.13 -6.32
CA ASP A 104 -0.87 0.78 -6.39
C ASP A 104 -1.88 0.40 -7.48
N VAL A 105 -1.41 0.01 -8.67
CA VAL A 105 -2.28 -0.42 -9.78
C VAL A 105 -2.96 -1.77 -9.56
N ASN A 106 -2.32 -2.72 -8.90
CA ASN A 106 -2.97 -3.99 -8.52
C ASN A 106 -4.03 -3.76 -7.44
N ALA A 107 -3.75 -2.92 -6.45
CA ALA A 107 -4.73 -2.54 -5.45
C ALA A 107 -5.95 -1.83 -6.07
N ALA A 108 -5.73 -0.94 -7.05
CA ALA A 108 -6.81 -0.29 -7.78
C ALA A 108 -7.63 -1.29 -8.62
N ALA A 109 -6.98 -2.24 -9.31
CA ALA A 109 -7.69 -3.31 -10.02
C ALA A 109 -8.57 -4.15 -9.08
N LEU A 110 -8.05 -4.51 -7.90
CA LEU A 110 -8.81 -5.22 -6.87
C LEU A 110 -10.01 -4.41 -6.37
N ALA A 111 -9.84 -3.10 -6.14
CA ALA A 111 -10.91 -2.21 -5.71
C ALA A 111 -12.04 -2.13 -6.78
N GLU A 112 -11.67 -1.98 -8.05
CA GLU A 112 -12.64 -1.96 -9.15
C GLU A 112 -13.37 -3.29 -9.32
N ALA A 113 -12.69 -4.42 -9.13
CA ALA A 113 -13.27 -5.76 -9.22
C ALA A 113 -14.18 -6.12 -8.03
N THR A 114 -13.94 -5.54 -6.86
CA THR A 114 -14.70 -5.87 -5.64
C THR A 114 -15.87 -4.92 -5.38
N MET A 115 -15.66 -3.63 -5.63
CA MET A 115 -16.57 -2.56 -5.25
C MET A 115 -16.89 -1.58 -6.39
N GLY A 116 -16.11 -1.60 -7.47
CA GLY A 116 -16.21 -0.62 -8.56
C GLY A 116 -16.80 -1.18 -9.86
N ALA A 117 -16.32 -0.65 -10.98
CA ALA A 117 -16.87 -0.85 -12.31
C ALA A 117 -16.71 -2.27 -12.86
N ALA A 118 -15.76 -3.04 -12.32
CA ALA A 118 -15.51 -4.42 -12.74
C ALA A 118 -16.19 -5.46 -11.84
N LYS A 119 -17.07 -5.04 -10.92
CA LYS A 119 -17.76 -5.96 -10.00
C LYS A 119 -18.58 -7.01 -10.74
N GLY A 120 -18.32 -8.27 -10.42
CA GLY A 120 -19.00 -9.43 -11.02
C GLY A 120 -18.39 -9.89 -12.35
N LEU A 121 -17.32 -9.23 -12.82
CA LEU A 121 -16.51 -9.71 -13.93
C LEU A 121 -15.41 -10.65 -13.42
N ARG A 122 -14.98 -11.56 -14.28
CA ARG A 122 -13.87 -12.48 -13.99
C ARG A 122 -12.52 -11.79 -14.20
N ASP A 123 -12.38 -11.15 -15.36
CA ASP A 123 -11.13 -10.56 -15.82
C ASP A 123 -11.29 -9.03 -15.88
N CYS A 124 -10.33 -8.29 -15.33
CA CYS A 124 -10.26 -6.84 -15.46
C CYS A 124 -8.81 -6.34 -15.58
N ILE A 125 -8.64 -5.24 -16.32
CA ILE A 125 -7.38 -4.51 -16.38
C ILE A 125 -7.66 -3.08 -15.96
N TYR A 126 -6.94 -2.63 -14.94
CA TYR A 126 -6.91 -1.23 -14.52
C TYR A 126 -5.71 -0.55 -15.15
N PHE A 127 -5.90 0.62 -15.75
CA PHE A 127 -4.83 1.49 -16.21
C PHE A 127 -4.87 2.81 -15.46
N THR A 128 -3.71 3.26 -15.00
CA THR A 128 -3.50 4.66 -14.58
C THR A 128 -2.66 5.38 -15.63
N VAL A 129 -3.10 6.58 -16.02
CA VAL A 129 -2.40 7.45 -16.97
C VAL A 129 -2.23 8.82 -16.33
N GLY A 130 -1.00 9.14 -15.94
CA GLY A 130 -0.65 10.39 -15.27
C GLY A 130 0.81 10.75 -15.50
N THR A 131 1.58 10.98 -14.43
CA THR A 131 3.04 11.20 -14.51
C THR A 131 3.77 10.01 -15.14
N GLY A 132 3.21 8.81 -15.02
CA GLY A 132 3.61 7.60 -15.72
C GLY A 132 2.39 6.79 -16.14
N ILE A 133 2.64 5.64 -16.77
CA ILE A 133 1.61 4.65 -17.12
C ILE A 133 1.88 3.40 -16.28
N GLY A 134 0.84 2.91 -15.61
CA GLY A 134 0.87 1.65 -14.88
C GLY A 134 -0.41 0.86 -15.15
N ALA A 135 -0.34 -0.45 -15.00
CA ALA A 135 -1.48 -1.34 -15.18
C ALA A 135 -1.50 -2.47 -14.16
N GLY A 136 -2.69 -2.80 -13.67
CA GLY A 136 -2.95 -3.98 -12.85
C GLY A 136 -3.91 -4.91 -13.58
N LEU A 137 -3.61 -6.20 -13.60
CA LEU A 137 -4.44 -7.24 -14.21
C LEU A 137 -4.98 -8.16 -13.12
N LEU A 138 -6.27 -8.43 -13.15
CA LEU A 138 -6.96 -9.43 -12.35
C LEU A 138 -7.69 -10.39 -13.29
N SER A 139 -7.57 -11.70 -13.05
CA SER A 139 -8.05 -12.78 -13.93
C SER A 139 -8.43 -14.03 -13.14
#